data_AF-A0A813ZQV6-F1
#
_entry.id   AF-A0A813ZQV6-F1
#
_cell.length_a   1.000
_cell.length_b   1.000
_cell.length_c   1.000
_cell.angle_alpha   90.00
_cell.angle_beta   90.00
_cell.angle_gamma   90.00
#
_symmetry.space_group_name_H-M   'P 1'
#
loop_
_entity.id
_entity.type
_entity.pdbx_description
1 polymer ?
#
loop_
_entity_poly.entity_id
_entity_poly.type
_entity_poly.pdbx_seq_one_letter_code
_entity_poly.pdbx_strand_id
1 'polypeptide(L)'
;MAETVKAYTYALNITRKHGTMIAVGIPREPVPIHVVDIIIRNITIKGSLIGDVECARRMVKFVVDHGIQGEIKCYTLEEAADNLIKDFNRPDMKGKLVVNVSA
;
A
#
# COMPACT_ATOMS: atom_id res chain seq x y z
N MET A 1 1.65 -2.10 13.73
CA MET A 1 0.55 -3.06 13.44
C MET A 1 -0.77 -2.55 14.03
N ALA A 2 -0.85 -2.19 15.32
CA ALA A 2 -1.99 -1.43 15.87
C ALA A 2 -2.29 -0.15 15.08
N GLU A 3 -1.25 0.50 14.55
CA GLU A 3 -1.36 1.66 13.67
C GLU A 3 -2.17 1.38 12.38
N THR A 4 -2.14 0.16 11.84
CA THR A 4 -2.90 -0.19 10.64
C THR A 4 -4.40 -0.15 10.92
N VAL A 5 -4.86 -0.68 12.06
CA VAL A 5 -6.29 -0.65 12.44
C VAL A 5 -6.77 0.79 12.63
N LYS A 6 -5.96 1.63 13.31
CA LYS A 6 -6.26 3.06 13.47
C LYS A 6 -6.33 3.80 12.13
N ALA A 7 -5.45 3.45 11.17
CA ALA A 7 -5.45 4.05 9.85
C ALA A 7 -6.75 3.78 9.07
N TYR A 8 -7.35 2.59 9.23
CA TYR A 8 -8.65 2.28 8.62
C TYR A 8 -9.78 3.10 9.25
N THR A 9 -9.83 3.20 10.57
CA THR A 9 -10.81 4.05 11.26
C THR A 9 -10.66 5.52 10.83
N TYR A 10 -9.43 6.00 10.74
CA TYR A 10 -9.14 7.35 10.25
C TYR A 10 -9.61 7.56 8.81
N ALA A 11 -9.28 6.63 7.90
CA ALA A 11 -9.71 6.67 6.51
C ALA A 11 -11.25 6.72 6.36
N LEU A 12 -11.97 5.92 7.15
CA LEU A 12 -13.44 5.95 7.18
C LEU A 12 -13.96 7.30 7.68
N ASN A 13 -13.33 7.88 8.71
CA ASN A 13 -13.73 9.17 9.27
C ASN A 13 -13.54 10.33 8.29
N ILE A 14 -12.45 10.35 7.53
CA ILE A 14 -12.18 11.41 6.55
C ILE A 14 -12.89 11.19 5.19
N THR A 15 -13.49 10.02 4.98
CA THR A 15 -14.22 9.75 3.73
C THR A 15 -15.46 10.63 3.63
N ARG A 16 -15.52 11.42 2.56
CA ARG A 16 -16.67 12.30 2.25
C ARG A 16 -17.97 11.50 2.08
N LYS A 17 -19.11 12.19 2.23
CA LYS A 17 -20.43 11.61 1.89
C LYS A 17 -20.43 11.07 0.46
N HIS A 18 -21.00 9.89 0.25
CA HIS A 18 -20.99 9.15 -1.03
C HIS A 18 -19.57 8.78 -1.53
N GLY A 19 -18.56 8.84 -0.66
CA GLY A 19 -17.19 8.48 -0.99
C GLY A 19 -16.95 6.96 -1.00
N THR A 20 -15.84 6.56 -1.61
CA THR A 20 -15.38 5.17 -1.59
C THR A 20 -14.06 5.05 -0.84
N MET A 21 -13.99 4.19 0.17
CA MET A 21 -12.74 3.76 0.81
C MET A 21 -12.24 2.48 0.15
N ILE A 22 -10.99 2.46 -0.32
CA ILE A 22 -10.36 1.28 -0.93
C ILE A 22 -9.40 0.63 0.08
N ALA A 23 -9.70 -0.60 0.49
CA ALA A 23 -8.88 -1.40 1.37
C ALA A 23 -7.81 -2.17 0.58
N VAL A 24 -6.54 -1.79 0.79
CA VAL A 24 -5.36 -2.45 0.20
C VAL A 24 -4.39 -3.01 1.25
N GLY A 25 -4.49 -2.54 2.50
CA GLY A 25 -3.72 -3.07 3.62
C GLY A 25 -4.33 -4.35 4.18
N ILE A 26 -3.49 -5.23 4.74
CA ILE A 26 -3.93 -6.48 5.34
C ILE A 26 -3.51 -6.46 6.82
N PRO A 27 -4.32 -5.87 7.72
CA PRO A 27 -4.05 -5.92 9.15
C PRO A 27 -4.21 -7.36 9.67
N ARG A 28 -3.44 -7.72 10.70
CA ARG A 28 -3.57 -9.01 11.38
C ARG A 28 -4.83 -9.11 12.23
N GLU A 29 -5.25 -7.99 12.81
CA GLU A 29 -6.44 -7.88 13.63
C GLU A 29 -7.64 -7.42 12.80
N PRO A 30 -8.87 -7.81 13.17
CA PRO A 30 -10.08 -7.29 12.54
C PRO A 30 -10.17 -5.76 12.64
N VAL A 31 -10.62 -5.12 11.57
CA VAL A 31 -10.86 -3.67 11.53
C VAL A 31 -12.28 -3.38 12.06
N PRO A 32 -12.45 -2.66 13.19
CA PRO A 32 -13.76 -2.30 13.68
C PRO A 32 -14.36 -1.19 12.81
N ILE A 33 -15.58 -1.41 12.31
CA ILE A 33 -16.33 -0.46 11.49
C ILE A 33 -17.67 -0.21 12.15
N HIS A 34 -17.96 1.06 12.45
CA HIS A 34 -19.28 1.46 12.96
C HIS A 34 -20.26 1.61 11.79
N VAL A 35 -21.33 0.82 11.80
CA VAL A 35 -22.33 0.82 10.71
C VAL A 35 -22.99 2.19 10.51
N VAL A 36 -23.14 2.97 11.59
CA VAL A 36 -23.68 4.34 11.54
C VAL A 36 -22.88 5.25 10.60
N ASP A 37 -21.55 5.11 10.57
CA ASP A 37 -20.67 5.90 9.70
C ASP A 37 -20.97 5.65 8.22
N ILE A 38 -21.30 4.40 7.88
CA ILE A 38 -21.65 3.98 6.52
C ILE A 38 -23.03 4.49 6.15
N ILE A 39 -24.03 4.29 7.01
CA ILE A 39 -25.43 4.63 6.71
C ILE A 39 -25.62 6.15 6.56
N ILE A 40 -25.16 6.94 7.53
CA ILE A 40 -25.41 8.40 7.55
C ILE A 40 -24.71 9.10 6.38
N ARG A 41 -23.54 8.60 5.97
CA ARG A 41 -22.72 9.21 4.91
C ARG A 41 -22.80 8.48 3.58
N ASN A 42 -23.54 7.38 3.50
CA ASN A 42 -23.62 6.51 2.32
C ASN A 42 -22.22 6.16 1.76
N ILE A 43 -21.33 5.67 2.62
CA ILE A 43 -19.94 5.34 2.25
C ILE A 43 -19.89 3.96 1.59
N THR A 44 -19.13 3.82 0.51
CA THR A 44 -18.80 2.52 -0.09
C THR A 44 -17.43 2.04 0.39
N ILE A 45 -17.31 0.77 0.76
CA ILE A 45 -16.03 0.15 1.11
C ILE A 45 -15.75 -0.97 0.10
N LYS A 46 -14.58 -0.95 -0.55
CA LYS A 46 -14.15 -1.99 -1.50
C LYS A 46 -12.75 -2.49 -1.20
N GLY A 47 -12.52 -3.78 -1.36
CA GLY A 47 -11.18 -4.36 -1.38
C GLY A 47 -10.57 -4.33 -2.78
N SER A 48 -9.24 -4.24 -2.87
CA SER A 48 -8.51 -4.45 -4.12
C SER A 48 -7.16 -5.10 -3.83
N LEU A 49 -6.83 -6.13 -4.61
CA LEU A 49 -5.55 -6.83 -4.52
C LEU A 49 -5.10 -7.19 -5.92
N ILE A 50 -4.08 -6.48 -6.41
CA ILE A 50 -3.46 -6.68 -7.74
C ILE A 50 -4.46 -6.43 -8.89
N GLY A 51 -3.94 -6.03 -10.05
CA GLY A 51 -4.72 -5.83 -11.28
C GLY A 51 -4.45 -6.93 -12.29
N ASP A 52 -5.26 -6.97 -13.35
CA ASP A 52 -4.97 -7.80 -14.53
C ASP A 52 -3.76 -7.25 -15.32
N VAL A 53 -3.32 -8.03 -16.32
CA VAL A 53 -2.16 -7.69 -17.15
C VAL A 53 -2.36 -6.37 -17.90
N GLU A 54 -3.57 -6.11 -18.40
CA GLU A 54 -3.87 -4.87 -19.13
C GLU A 54 -3.83 -3.64 -18.21
N CYS A 55 -4.32 -3.79 -16.97
CA CYS A 55 -4.23 -2.78 -15.93
C CYS A 55 -2.76 -2.48 -15.59
N ALA A 56 -1.93 -3.52 -15.45
CA ALA A 56 -0.50 -3.35 -15.21
C ALA A 56 0.19 -2.61 -16.37
N ARG A 57 -0.12 -2.95 -17.63
CA ARG A 57 0.41 -2.25 -18.81
C ARG A 57 0.03 -0.77 -18.81
N ARG A 58 -1.23 -0.44 -18.54
CA ARG A 58 -1.69 0.96 -18.44
C ARG A 58 -1.01 1.70 -17.29
N MET A 59 -0.84 1.05 -16.13
CA MET A 59 -0.17 1.62 -14.97
C MET A 59 1.30 1.93 -15.27
N VAL A 60 2.05 1.01 -15.87
CA VAL A 60 3.45 1.24 -16.26
C VAL A 60 3.57 2.38 -17.25
N LYS A 61 2.69 2.43 -18.27
CA LYS A 61 2.67 3.56 -19.22
C LYS A 61 2.42 4.89 -18.50
N PHE A 62 1.41 4.94 -17.63
CA PHE A 62 1.09 6.15 -16.87
C PHE A 62 2.25 6.63 -16.00
N VAL A 63 2.94 5.69 -15.34
CA VAL A 63 4.13 5.96 -14.51
C VAL A 63 5.25 6.58 -15.33
N VAL A 64 5.54 6.04 -16.52
CA VAL A 64 6.56 6.59 -17.44
C VAL A 64 6.18 7.96 -17.96
N ASP A 65 4.94 8.11 -18.47
CA ASP A 65 4.47 9.36 -19.08
C ASP A 65 4.50 10.55 -18.10
N HIS A 66 4.35 10.30 -16.80
CA HIS A 66 4.31 11.33 -15.75
C HIS A 66 5.55 11.36 -14.86
N GLY A 67 6.57 10.55 -15.15
CA GLY A 67 7.81 10.50 -14.37
C GLY A 67 7.61 10.11 -12.90
N ILE A 68 6.64 9.24 -12.60
CA ILE A 68 6.37 8.79 -11.23
C ILE A 68 7.51 7.85 -10.79
N GLN A 69 8.11 8.12 -9.64
CA GLN A 69 9.19 7.31 -9.09
C GLN A 69 8.90 6.93 -7.64
N GLY A 70 9.20 5.67 -7.31
CA GLY A 70 9.23 5.21 -5.93
C GLY A 70 10.62 5.38 -5.34
N GLU A 71 10.71 5.66 -4.06
CA GLU A 71 11.97 5.56 -3.32
C GLU A 71 12.40 4.08 -3.29
N ILE A 72 13.63 3.81 -3.74
CA ILE A 72 14.20 2.47 -3.74
C ILE A 72 15.56 2.46 -3.09
N LYS A 73 15.88 1.34 -2.43
CA LYS A 73 17.24 1.01 -2.02
C LYS A 73 17.66 -0.25 -2.76
N CYS A 74 18.67 -0.11 -3.62
CA CYS A 74 19.21 -1.20 -4.41
C CYS A 74 20.33 -1.92 -3.65
N TYR A 75 20.39 -3.24 -3.82
CA TYR A 75 21.43 -4.12 -3.28
C TYR A 75 22.00 -4.97 -4.41
N THR A 76 23.28 -5.33 -4.32
CA THR A 76 23.79 -6.47 -5.09
C THR A 76 23.26 -7.78 -4.51
N LEU A 77 23.44 -8.89 -5.23
CA LEU A 77 23.02 -10.20 -4.74
C LEU A 77 23.76 -10.58 -3.45
N GLU A 78 25.04 -10.25 -3.34
CA GLU A 78 25.89 -10.50 -2.18
C GLU A 78 25.42 -9.69 -0.96
N GLU A 79 25.12 -8.40 -1.16
CA GLU A 79 24.64 -7.53 -0.09
C GLU A 79 23.24 -7.90 0.39
N ALA A 80 22.40 -8.39 -0.51
CA ALA A 80 21.01 -8.72 -0.20
C ALA A 80 20.90 -9.84 0.85
N ALA A 81 21.84 -10.78 0.88
CA ALA A 81 21.84 -11.89 1.83
C ALA A 81 21.83 -11.42 3.29
N ASP A 82 22.65 -10.41 3.61
CA ASP A 82 22.84 -9.95 4.99
C ASP A 82 22.14 -8.63 5.31
N ASN A 83 22.05 -7.71 4.33
CA ASN A 83 21.66 -6.32 4.60
C ASN A 83 20.18 -6.05 4.30
N LEU A 84 19.60 -6.71 3.31
CA LEU A 84 18.21 -6.46 2.90
C LEU A 84 17.23 -6.80 4.03
N ILE A 85 17.38 -7.96 4.67
CA ILE A 85 16.50 -8.38 5.77
C ILE A 85 16.67 -7.47 6.98
N LYS A 86 17.90 -7.03 7.28
CA LYS A 86 18.16 -6.08 8.37
C LYS A 86 17.45 -4.75 8.11
N ASP A 87 17.59 -4.21 6.90
CA ASP A 87 16.97 -2.94 6.54
C ASP A 87 15.44 -3.04 6.43
N PHE A 88 14.89 -4.17 6.00
CA PHE A 88 13.44 -4.41 5.96
C PHE A 88 12.78 -4.26 7.33
N ASN A 89 13.46 -4.68 8.39
CA ASN A 89 12.95 -4.63 9.76
C ASN A 89 13.19 -3.28 10.45
N ARG A 90 13.84 -2.33 9.78
CA ARG A 90 14.06 -1.01 10.37
C ARG A 90 12.75 -0.23 10.46
N PRO A 91 12.47 0.43 11.60
CA PRO A 91 11.26 1.25 11.76
C PRO A 91 11.17 2.42 10.78
N ASP A 92 12.30 2.92 10.29
CA ASP A 92 12.41 4.05 9.36
C ASP A 92 12.46 3.62 7.89
N MET A 93 12.21 2.33 7.59
CA MET A 93 12.20 1.84 6.21
C MET A 93 11.12 2.53 5.38
N LYS A 94 11.54 3.07 4.23
CA LYS A 94 10.68 3.72 3.24
C LYS A 94 10.89 3.09 1.88
N GLY A 95 9.83 3.11 1.06
CA GLY A 95 9.90 2.69 -0.32
C GLY A 95 10.04 1.17 -0.48
N LYS A 96 10.89 0.75 -1.43
CA LYS A 96 11.12 -0.67 -1.77
C LYS A 96 12.59 -1.03 -1.72
N LEU A 97 12.88 -2.22 -1.20
CA LEU A 97 14.20 -2.83 -1.29
C LEU A 97 14.25 -3.66 -2.58
N VAL A 98 15.24 -3.39 -3.43
CA VAL A 98 15.36 -3.97 -4.77
C VAL A 98 16.70 -4.68 -4.87
N VAL A 99 16.69 -5.93 -5.32
CA VAL A 99 17.93 -6.66 -5.63
C VAL A 99 18.23 -6.46 -7.11
N ASN A 100 19.40 -5.94 -7.42
CA ASN A 100 19.86 -5.90 -8.80
C ASN A 100 20.38 -7.28 -9.21
N VAL A 101 19.79 -7.83 -10.26
CA VAL A 101 20.09 -9.17 -10.79
C VAL A 101 20.81 -9.14 -12.14
N SER A 102 21.10 -7.95 -12.68
CA SER A 102 21.94 -7.84 -13.87
C SER A 102 23.38 -8.23 -13.52
N ALA A 103 23.94 -9.17 -14.27
CA ALA A 103 25.35 -9.56 -14.22
C ALA A 103 26.29 -8.40 -14.59
#